data_AF-A0A9R1F778-F1
#
_entry.id   AF-A0A9R1F778-F1
#
_cell.length_a   1.000
_cell.length_b   1.000
_cell.length_c   1.000
_cell.angle_alpha   90.00
_cell.angle_beta   90.00
_cell.angle_gamma   90.00
#
_symmetry.space_group_name_H-M   'P 1'
#
loop_
_entity.id
_entity.type
_entity.pdbx_description
1 polymer ?
#
loop_
_entity_poly.entity_id
_entity_poly.type
_entity_poly.pdbx_seq_one_letter_code
_entity_poly.pdbx_strand_id
1 'polypeptide(L)'
;EFKCEICGNHSYWGRRAYERHFKEWRHQHGMRCLGIPNTKNFNEITSIKEATTLWERIQAKQGQNKWRPDLEEEYEDKDGNIYNKKTYTDLQRQGLI
;
A
#
# COMPACT_ATOMS: atom_id res chain seq x y z
N GLU A 1 -6.96 -14.54 -27.57
CA GLU A 1 -8.04 -14.03 -26.69
C GLU A 1 -7.40 -13.64 -25.37
N PHE A 2 -7.72 -12.46 -24.81
CA PHE A 2 -7.20 -12.02 -23.51
C PHE A 2 -8.37 -11.86 -22.53
N LYS A 3 -8.41 -12.67 -21.47
CA LYS A 3 -9.46 -12.59 -20.45
C LYS A 3 -9.00 -11.76 -19.27
N CYS A 4 -9.90 -10.95 -18.73
CA CYS A 4 -9.66 -10.18 -17.51
C CYS A 4 -10.69 -10.53 -16.45
N GLU A 5 -10.24 -11.18 -15.37
CA GLU A 5 -11.08 -11.63 -14.26
C GLU A 5 -11.58 -10.44 -13.44
N ILE A 6 -10.74 -9.43 -13.23
CA ILE A 6 -11.08 -8.17 -12.55
C ILE A 6 -12.22 -7.43 -13.29
N CYS A 7 -12.31 -7.59 -14.61
CA CYS A 7 -13.40 -7.03 -15.43
C CYS A 7 -14.63 -7.96 -15.53
N GLY A 8 -14.76 -8.99 -14.69
CA GLY A 8 -15.87 -9.95 -14.74
C GLY A 8 -15.72 -10.99 -15.85
N ASN A 9 -14.51 -11.50 -16.07
CA ASN A 9 -14.17 -12.46 -17.14
C ASN A 9 -14.44 -11.95 -18.56
N HIS A 10 -14.39 -10.64 -18.75
CA HIS A 10 -14.53 -10.04 -20.07
C HIS A 10 -13.36 -10.42 -20.97
N SER A 11 -13.66 -10.77 -22.22
CA SER A 11 -12.67 -11.17 -23.23
C SER A 11 -12.36 -10.01 -24.17
N TYR A 12 -11.08 -9.69 -24.29
CA TYR A 12 -10.54 -8.66 -25.18
C TYR A 12 -9.84 -9.32 -26.38
N TRP A 13 -10.16 -8.84 -27.57
CA TRP A 13 -9.63 -9.33 -28.83
C TRP A 13 -8.54 -8.38 -29.33
N GLY A 14 -7.30 -8.88 -29.38
CA GLY A 14 -6.13 -8.12 -29.82
C GLY A 14 -5.43 -7.33 -28.70
N ARG A 15 -4.10 -7.16 -28.86
CA ARG A 15 -3.22 -6.55 -27.85
C ARG A 15 -3.59 -5.09 -27.56
N ARG A 16 -3.92 -4.31 -28.58
CA ARG A 16 -4.30 -2.89 -28.42
C ARG A 16 -5.57 -2.70 -27.58
N ALA A 17 -6.58 -3.54 -27.79
CA ALA A 17 -7.81 -3.49 -27.00
C ALA A 17 -7.55 -3.89 -25.54
N TYR A 18 -6.70 -4.91 -25.36
CA TYR A 18 -6.23 -5.30 -24.04
C TYR A 18 -5.44 -4.17 -23.36
N GLU A 19 -4.45 -3.54 -23.97
CA GLU A 19 -3.72 -2.47 -23.29
C GLU A 19 -4.61 -1.25 -22.94
N ARG A 20 -5.62 -0.97 -23.76
CA ARG A 20 -6.56 0.11 -23.50
C ARG A 20 -7.46 -0.18 -22.29
N HIS A 21 -7.82 -1.43 -22.05
CA HIS A 21 -8.82 -1.78 -21.04
C HIS A 21 -8.41 -1.41 -19.61
N PHE A 22 -7.11 -1.40 -19.30
CA PHE A 22 -6.60 -0.97 -17.99
C PHE A 22 -6.97 0.47 -17.63
N LYS A 23 -7.21 1.33 -18.64
CA LYS A 23 -7.64 2.72 -18.44
C LYS A 23 -9.16 2.90 -18.56
N GLU A 24 -9.89 1.86 -18.96
CA GLU A 24 -11.34 1.93 -19.09
C GLU A 24 -12.00 1.88 -17.71
N TRP A 25 -13.17 2.52 -17.60
CA TRP A 25 -13.91 2.62 -16.34
C TRP A 25 -14.19 1.25 -15.71
N ARG A 26 -14.45 0.22 -16.52
CA ARG A 26 -14.74 -1.14 -16.03
C ARG A 26 -13.59 -1.69 -15.19
N HIS A 27 -12.36 -1.60 -15.67
CA HIS A 27 -11.19 -2.11 -14.95
C HIS A 27 -10.88 -1.23 -13.74
N GLN A 28 -10.96 0.10 -13.89
CA GLN A 28 -10.79 1.04 -12.78
C GLN A 28 -11.78 0.78 -11.65
N HIS A 29 -13.05 0.52 -11.99
CA HIS A 29 -14.08 0.20 -11.01
C HIS A 29 -13.82 -1.14 -10.34
N GLY A 30 -13.43 -2.18 -11.10
CA GLY A 30 -13.03 -3.48 -10.54
C GLY A 30 -11.88 -3.35 -9.53
N MET A 31 -10.83 -2.62 -9.88
CA MET A 31 -9.70 -2.32 -8.98
C MET A 31 -10.14 -1.55 -7.73
N ARG A 32 -11.04 -0.56 -7.88
CA ARG A 32 -11.60 0.20 -6.76
C ARG A 32 -12.41 -0.67 -5.80
N CYS A 33 -13.21 -1.60 -6.30
CA CYS A 33 -13.97 -2.56 -5.48
C CYS A 33 -13.05 -3.48 -4.67
N LEU A 34 -11.85 -3.78 -5.18
CA LEU A 34 -10.82 -4.53 -4.48
C LEU A 34 -10.00 -3.67 -3.49
N GLY A 35 -10.21 -2.35 -3.46
CA GLY A 35 -9.42 -1.42 -2.64
C GLY A 35 -7.99 -1.21 -3.15
N ILE A 36 -7.71 -1.55 -4.41
CA ILE A 36 -6.38 -1.46 -5.01
C ILE A 36 -6.35 -0.22 -5.93
N PRO A 37 -5.36 0.68 -5.80
CA PRO A 37 -5.23 1.81 -6.72
C PRO A 37 -4.81 1.33 -8.12
N ASN A 38 -5.47 1.82 -9.17
CA ASN A 38 -5.16 1.48 -10.55
C ASN A 38 -3.91 2.25 -11.06
N THR A 39 -2.74 1.88 -10.55
CA THR A 39 -1.44 2.43 -10.99
C THR A 39 -0.85 1.61 -12.12
N LYS A 40 0.16 2.16 -12.82
CA LYS A 40 0.83 1.46 -13.92
C LYS A 40 1.46 0.11 -13.51
N ASN A 41 1.76 -0.07 -12.23
CA ASN A 41 2.28 -1.33 -11.68
C ASN A 41 1.29 -2.49 -11.79
N PHE A 42 0.00 -2.21 -11.98
CA PHE A 42 -1.05 -3.21 -12.16
C PHE A 42 -1.49 -3.37 -13.62
N ASN A 43 -0.91 -2.60 -14.55
CA ASN A 43 -1.09 -2.89 -15.97
C ASN A 43 -0.48 -4.28 -16.22
N GLU A 44 -1.23 -5.15 -16.89
CA GLU A 44 -0.95 -6.59 -17.10
C GLU A 44 -1.49 -7.55 -16.02
N ILE A 45 -1.97 -7.05 -14.88
CA ILE A 45 -2.62 -7.91 -13.88
C ILE A 45 -4.10 -8.06 -14.22
N THR A 46 -4.54 -9.30 -14.46
CA THR A 46 -5.92 -9.63 -14.83
C THR A 46 -6.64 -10.49 -13.82
N SER A 47 -5.91 -11.27 -13.02
CA SER A 47 -6.44 -12.13 -11.96
C SER A 47 -6.56 -11.39 -10.64
N ILE A 48 -7.68 -11.62 -9.93
CA ILE A 48 -7.97 -10.97 -8.65
C ILE A 48 -6.94 -11.38 -7.60
N LYS A 49 -6.59 -12.68 -7.56
CA LYS A 49 -5.62 -13.24 -6.62
C LYS A 49 -4.22 -12.64 -6.77
N GLU A 50 -3.80 -12.39 -8.01
CA GLU A 50 -2.50 -11.78 -8.28
C GLU A 50 -2.49 -10.31 -7.89
N ALA A 51 -3.57 -9.59 -8.18
CA ALA A 51 -3.72 -8.19 -7.79
C ALA A 51 -3.64 -8.00 -6.27
N THR A 52 -4.35 -8.83 -5.50
CA THR A 52 -4.33 -8.76 -4.02
C THR A 52 -2.95 -9.10 -3.47
N THR A 53 -2.32 -10.17 -3.95
CA THR A 53 -0.98 -10.58 -3.50
C THR A 53 0.07 -9.51 -3.79
N LEU A 54 0.00 -8.88 -4.96
CA LEU A 54 0.91 -7.78 -5.33
C LEU A 54 0.66 -6.56 -4.45
N TRP A 55 -0.61 -6.22 -4.18
CA TRP A 55 -0.97 -5.10 -3.33
C TRP A 55 -0.50 -5.30 -1.89
N GLU A 56 -0.67 -6.48 -1.31
CA GLU A 56 -0.16 -6.81 0.03
C GLU A 56 1.35 -6.65 0.13
N ARG A 57 2.10 -7.11 -0.88
CA ARG A 57 3.56 -6.94 -0.93
C ARG A 57 3.97 -5.46 -1.05
N ILE A 58 3.25 -4.67 -1.84
CA ILE A 58 3.50 -3.23 -1.96
C ILE A 58 3.17 -2.52 -0.64
N GLN A 59 2.06 -2.87 0.01
CA GLN A 59 1.67 -2.31 1.30
C GLN A 59 2.67 -2.67 2.40
N ALA A 60 3.18 -3.91 2.44
CA ALA A 60 4.23 -4.30 3.37
C ALA A 60 5.49 -3.43 3.18
N LYS A 61 5.93 -3.24 1.93
CA LYS A 61 7.09 -2.39 1.60
C LYS A 61 6.85 -0.91 1.90
N GLN A 62 5.66 -0.38 1.62
CA GLN A 62 5.32 1.02 1.89
C GLN A 62 5.11 1.29 3.39
N GLY A 63 4.54 0.33 4.12
CA GLY A 63 4.36 0.39 5.57
C GLY A 63 5.70 0.42 6.32
N GLN A 64 6.73 -0.25 5.79
CA GLN A 64 8.10 -0.14 6.32
C GLN A 64 8.74 1.24 6.09
N ASN A 65 8.25 2.00 5.12
CA ASN A 65 8.85 3.29 4.72
C ASN A 65 8.03 4.51 5.17
N LYS A 66 6.94 4.28 5.93
CA LYS A 66 6.29 5.35 6.69
C LYS A 66 7.04 5.48 8.01
N TRP A 67 7.91 6.48 8.10
CA TRP A 67 8.48 6.92 9.36
C TRP A 67 7.35 7.06 10.39
N ARG A 68 7.46 6.32 11.49
CA ARG A 68 6.51 6.28 12.60
C ARG A 68 7.09 7.16 13.72
N PRO A 69 6.74 8.47 13.79
CA PRO A 69 7.27 9.38 14.81
C PRO A 69 7.15 8.84 16.23
N ASP A 70 6.06 8.13 16.53
CA ASP A 70 5.82 7.55 17.86
C ASP A 70 6.84 6.47 18.27
N LEU A 71 7.46 5.79 17.30
CA LEU A 71 8.44 4.72 17.53
C LEU A 71 9.87 5.11 17.19
N GLU A 72 10.07 6.01 16.24
CA GLU A 72 11.38 6.33 15.65
C GLU A 72 11.91 7.70 16.07
N GLU A 73 11.12 8.54 16.75
CA GLU A 73 11.59 9.83 17.30
C GLU A 73 12.24 9.60 18.67
N GLU A 74 13.56 9.80 18.73
CA GLU A 74 14.40 9.67 19.92
C GLU A 74 14.55 11.02 20.62
N TYR A 75 14.35 11.02 21.94
CA TYR A 75 14.54 12.17 22.84
C TYR A 75 15.65 11.85 23.82
N GLU A 76 16.56 12.81 24.01
CA GLU A 76 17.63 12.75 25.00
C GLU A 76 17.22 13.53 26.27
N ASP A 77 17.34 12.90 27.43
CA ASP A 77 17.21 13.57 28.72
C ASP A 77 18.49 14.34 29.11
N LYS A 78 18.43 15.22 30.12
CA LYS A 78 19.57 15.96 30.68
C LYS A 78 20.74 15.08 31.13
N ASP A 79 20.50 13.82 31.47
CA ASP A 79 21.52 12.85 31.84
C ASP A 79 22.14 12.11 30.62
N GLY A 80 21.68 12.40 29.40
CA GLY A 80 22.16 11.79 28.16
C GLY A 80 21.50 10.45 27.80
N ASN A 81 20.41 10.08 28.48
CA ASN A 81 19.67 8.85 28.21
C ASN A 81 18.70 9.04 27.05
N ILE A 82 18.74 8.12 26.08
CA ILE A 82 17.93 8.17 24.86
C ILE A 82 16.66 7.31 25.02
N TYR A 83 15.50 7.93 24.81
CA TYR A 83 14.19 7.27 24.88
C TYR A 83 13.37 7.55 23.63
N ASN A 84 12.49 6.61 23.26
CA ASN A 84 11.44 6.93 22.29
C ASN A 84 10.48 7.99 22.88
N LYS A 85 9.83 8.76 22.02
CA LYS A 85 8.87 9.83 22.40
C LYS A 85 7.89 9.41 23.49
N LYS A 86 7.27 8.23 23.36
CA LYS A 86 6.26 7.76 24.30
C LYS A 86 6.84 7.52 25.69
N THR A 87 7.98 6.84 25.76
CA THR A 87 8.71 6.57 27.00
C THR A 87 9.20 7.87 27.63
N TYR A 88 9.77 8.78 26.86
CA TYR A 88 10.21 10.09 27.35
C TYR A 88 9.04 10.87 27.98
N THR A 89 7.90 10.96 27.27
CA THR A 89 6.73 11.71 27.75
C THR A 89 6.12 11.08 29.00
N ASP A 90 6.14 9.75 29.11
CA ASP A 90 5.64 9.02 30.28
C ASP A 90 6.56 9.21 31.50
N LEU A 91 7.87 9.08 31.31
CA LEU A 91 8.87 9.32 32.36
C LEU A 91 8.84 10.78 32.84
N GLN A 92 8.71 11.75 31.92
CA GLN A 92 8.57 13.17 32.25
C GLN A 92 7.29 13.45 33.06
N ARG A 93 6.17 12.81 32.72
CA ARG A 93 4.91 12.94 33.47
C ARG A 93 5.00 12.33 34.88
N GLN A 94 5.79 11.28 35.04
CA GLN A 94 6.06 10.64 36.32
C GLN A 94 7.15 11.38 37.13
N GLY A 95 7.83 12.37 36.53
CA GLY A 95 8.92 13.12 37.15
C GLY A 95 10.20 12.29 37.34
N LEU A 96 10.38 11.25 36.52
CA LEU A 96 11.53 10.34 36.57
C LEU A 96 12.71 10.82 35.72
N ILE A 97 12.47 11.81 34.84
CA ILE A 97 13.45 12.55 34.03
C ILE A 97 13.04 14.03 33.96
#